data_AF-A0A919FAK5-F1
#
_entry.id   AF-A0A919FAK5-F1
#
_cell.length_a   1.000
_cell.length_b   1.000
_cell.length_c   1.000
_cell.angle_alpha   90.00
_cell.angle_beta   90.00
_cell.angle_gamma   90.00
#
_symmetry.space_group_name_H-M   'P 1'
#
loop_
_entity.id
_entity.type
_entity.pdbx_description
1 polymer ?
#
loop_
_entity_poly.entity_id
_entity_poly.type
_entity_poly.pdbx_seq_one_letter_code
_entity_poly.pdbx_strand_id
1 'polypeptide(L)'
;MTEQPDTAFRKSFEVRWDGVDVNGHLRNTRYLEYASTARTALLAAHGWTVRDLLREGRTAVMPAEEAQYLAEVFPADLRTAGPAPEGSGEPSHG
;
A
#
# COMPACT_ATOMS: atom_id res chain seq x y z
N MET A 1 -0.45 15.57 26.65
CA MET A 1 -0.28 14.39 25.78
C MET A 1 0.21 14.94 24.45
N THR A 2 1.52 14.96 24.24
CA THR A 2 2.12 15.59 23.07
C THR A 2 1.98 14.63 21.89
N GLU A 3 1.20 14.99 20.88
CA GLU A 3 1.21 14.28 19.59
C GLU A 3 2.62 14.36 19.02
N GLN A 4 3.27 13.22 18.86
CA GLN A 4 4.49 13.14 18.07
C GLN A 4 4.09 13.26 16.59
N PRO A 5 4.81 14.02 15.77
CA PRO A 5 4.55 14.10 14.35
C PRO A 5 4.65 12.71 13.72
N ASP A 6 3.73 12.38 12.82
CA ASP A 6 3.73 11.11 12.09
C ASP A 6 4.94 11.06 11.13
N THR A 7 6.05 10.54 11.65
CA THR A 7 7.30 10.36 10.90
C THR A 7 7.35 9.05 10.12
N ALA A 8 6.28 8.25 10.14
CA ALA A 8 6.28 6.95 9.48
C ALA A 8 6.09 7.10 7.96
N PHE A 9 6.94 6.44 7.18
CA PHE A 9 6.72 6.34 5.73
C PHE A 9 5.47 5.51 5.45
N ARG A 10 4.58 6.04 4.61
CA ARG A 10 3.32 5.37 4.24
C ARG A 10 3.21 5.21 2.73
N LYS A 11 2.83 4.01 2.29
CA LYS A 11 2.47 3.73 0.90
C LYS A 11 1.07 3.14 0.84
N SER A 12 0.21 3.77 0.06
CA SER A 12 -1.13 3.25 -0.25
C SER A 12 -1.07 2.28 -1.42
N PHE A 13 -1.88 1.24 -1.36
CA PHE A 13 -2.02 0.24 -2.41
C PHE A 13 -3.48 0.12 -2.80
N GLU A 14 -3.75 -0.02 -4.08
CA GLU A 14 -5.06 -0.44 -4.58
C GLU A 14 -5.15 -1.96 -4.51
N VAL A 15 -6.21 -2.50 -3.89
CA VAL A 15 -6.52 -3.92 -3.91
C VAL A 15 -7.24 -4.22 -5.21
N ARG A 16 -6.51 -4.88 -6.10
CA ARG A 16 -7.00 -5.29 -7.40
C ARG A 16 -7.70 -6.64 -7.32
N TRP A 17 -8.55 -6.94 -8.30
CA TRP A 17 -9.21 -8.25 -8.41
C TRP A 17 -8.19 -9.41 -8.46
N ASP A 18 -7.02 -9.19 -9.05
CA ASP A 18 -5.96 -10.19 -9.11
C ASP A 18 -5.21 -10.32 -7.78
N GLY A 19 -5.57 -9.53 -6.77
CA GLY A 19 -5.02 -9.55 -5.41
C GLY A 19 -5.87 -10.33 -4.40
N VAL A 20 -7.10 -10.72 -4.74
CA VAL A 20 -8.01 -11.42 -3.82
C VAL A 20 -7.97 -12.94 -3.99
N ASP A 21 -8.29 -13.69 -2.94
CA ASP A 21 -8.52 -15.14 -3.03
C ASP A 21 -9.98 -15.44 -3.43
N VAL A 22 -10.30 -16.74 -3.45
CA VAL A 22 -11.65 -17.26 -3.71
C VAL A 22 -12.69 -16.84 -2.67
N ASN A 23 -12.28 -16.37 -1.49
CA ASN A 23 -13.19 -15.84 -0.46
C ASN A 23 -13.50 -14.35 -0.69
N GLY A 24 -12.79 -13.70 -1.62
CA GLY A 24 -13.00 -12.29 -1.98
C GLY A 24 -12.19 -11.30 -1.16
N HIS A 25 -11.33 -11.77 -0.26
CA HIS A 25 -10.47 -10.93 0.57
C HIS A 25 -9.05 -10.91 0.00
N LEU A 26 -8.27 -9.89 0.36
CA LEU A 26 -6.88 -9.78 0.01
C LEU A 26 -6.12 -11.06 0.41
N ARG A 27 -5.44 -11.69 -0.55
CA ARG A 27 -4.67 -12.91 -0.28
C ARG A 27 -3.60 -12.64 0.78
N ASN A 28 -3.42 -13.58 1.70
CA ASN A 28 -2.40 -13.46 2.75
C ASN A 28 -0.98 -13.18 2.23
N THR A 29 -0.61 -13.74 1.07
CA THR A 29 0.71 -13.49 0.47
C THR A 29 0.88 -12.04 -0.01
N ARG A 30 -0.22 -11.34 -0.36
CA ARG A 30 -0.15 -9.95 -0.81
C ARG A 30 0.31 -8.99 0.29
N TYR A 31 0.11 -9.32 1.56
CA TYR A 31 0.61 -8.49 2.66
C TYR A 31 2.14 -8.38 2.63
N LEU A 32 2.84 -9.48 2.43
CA LEU A 32 4.31 -9.50 2.31
C LEU A 32 4.78 -8.82 1.02
N GLU A 33 4.08 -9.03 -0.10
CA GLU A 33 4.39 -8.34 -1.37
C GLU A 33 4.24 -6.80 -1.25
N TYR A 34 3.19 -6.34 -0.58
CA TYR A 34 2.98 -4.91 -0.30
C TYR A 34 4.05 -4.37 0.66
N ALA A 35 4.42 -5.10 1.71
CA ALA A 35 5.48 -4.70 2.61
C ALA A 35 6.83 -4.56 1.88
N SER A 36 7.19 -5.56 1.06
CA SER A 36 8.37 -5.52 0.19
C SER A 36 8.36 -4.32 -0.75
N THR A 37 7.22 -4.06 -1.40
CA THR A 37 7.07 -2.91 -2.32
C THR A 37 7.17 -1.57 -1.59
N ALA A 38 6.57 -1.45 -0.41
CA ALA A 38 6.66 -0.24 0.42
C ALA A 38 8.10 0.00 0.86
N ARG A 39 8.85 -1.04 1.21
CA ARG A 39 10.25 -0.94 1.60
C ARG A 39 11.13 -0.48 0.43
N THR A 40 10.95 -1.02 -0.77
CA THR A 40 11.68 -0.55 -1.96
C THR A 40 11.35 0.92 -2.27
N ALA A 41 10.08 1.34 -2.09
CA ALA A 41 9.69 2.73 -2.26
C ALA A 41 10.31 3.66 -1.20
N LEU A 42 10.41 3.21 0.06
CA LEU A 42 11.12 3.92 1.12
C LEU A 42 12.60 4.12 0.75
N LEU A 43 13.30 3.05 0.35
CA LEU A 43 14.70 3.12 -0.04
C LEU A 43 14.91 4.10 -1.21
N ALA A 44 14.05 4.01 -2.23
CA ALA A 44 14.07 4.94 -3.36
C ALA A 44 13.84 6.40 -2.93
N ALA A 45 12.91 6.65 -1.99
CA ALA A 45 12.66 7.99 -1.45
C ALA A 45 13.88 8.57 -0.70
N HIS A 46 14.80 7.71 -0.24
CA HIS A 46 16.07 8.09 0.39
C HIS A 46 17.28 8.04 -0.57
N GLY A 47 17.05 7.97 -1.88
CA GLY A 47 18.12 7.99 -2.90
C GLY A 47 18.75 6.63 -3.19
N TRP A 48 18.17 5.54 -2.69
CA TRP A 48 18.64 4.17 -2.89
C TRP A 48 17.70 3.41 -3.80
N THR A 49 17.62 3.80 -5.08
CA THR A 49 16.86 2.98 -6.04
C THR A 49 17.57 1.66 -6.29
N VAL A 50 16.84 0.66 -6.79
CA VAL A 50 17.45 -0.61 -7.23
C VAL A 50 18.59 -0.37 -8.22
N ARG A 51 18.44 0.61 -9.11
CA ARG A 51 19.48 0.95 -10.09
C ARG A 51 20.74 1.52 -9.43
N ASP A 52 20.58 2.32 -8.38
CA ASP A 52 21.72 2.91 -7.65
C ASP A 52 22.47 1.84 -6.87
N LEU A 53 21.74 0.95 -6.17
CA LEU A 53 22.32 -0.19 -5.46
C LEU A 53 23.13 -1.09 -6.40
N LEU A 54 22.57 -1.44 -7.55
CA LEU A 54 23.26 -2.25 -8.56
C LEU A 54 24.52 -1.57 -9.10
N ARG A 55 24.49 -0.26 -9.33
CA ARG A 55 25.66 0.52 -9.78
C ARG A 55 26.80 0.47 -8.76
N GLU A 56 26.47 0.47 -7.48
CA GLU A 56 27.44 0.38 -6.39
C GLU A 56 27.89 -1.05 -6.07
N GLY A 57 27.36 -2.07 -6.77
CA GLY A 57 27.63 -3.47 -6.46
C GLY A 57 27.04 -3.91 -5.12
N ARG A 58 25.99 -3.23 -4.63
CA ARG A 58 25.28 -3.52 -3.39
C ARG A 58 23.91 -4.13 -3.68
N THR A 59 23.39 -4.90 -2.74
CA THR A 59 22.01 -5.39 -2.78
C THR A 59 21.42 -5.39 -1.38
N ALA A 60 20.12 -5.07 -1.27
CA ALA A 60 19.37 -5.20 -0.04
C ALA A 60 18.83 -6.63 0.05
N VAL A 61 19.21 -7.37 1.08
CA VAL A 61 18.74 -8.74 1.34
C VAL A 61 17.95 -8.75 2.62
N MET A 62 16.77 -9.37 2.57
CA MET A 62 15.87 -9.52 3.72
C MET A 62 15.78 -11.02 4.00
N PRO A 63 16.46 -11.52 5.04
CA PRO A 63 16.58 -12.96 5.27
C PRO A 63 15.27 -13.61 5.69
N ALA A 64 14.35 -12.84 6.28
CA ALA A 64 13.03 -13.31 6.67
C ALA A 64 12.01 -12.17 6.57
N GLU A 65 10.78 -12.53 6.22
CA GLU A 65 9.61 -11.66 6.35
C GLU A 65 8.48 -12.46 6.98
N GLU A 66 7.78 -11.84 7.93
CA GLU A 66 6.66 -12.44 8.63
C GLU A 66 5.50 -11.46 8.65
N ALA A 67 4.28 -11.99 8.47
CA ALA A 67 3.05 -11.22 8.57
C ALA A 67 2.12 -11.92 9.56
N GLN A 68 1.56 -11.13 10.47
CA GLN A 68 0.48 -11.57 11.34
C GLN A 68 -0.84 -11.05 10.76
N TYR A 69 -1.74 -11.97 10.44
CA TYR A 69 -3.03 -11.65 9.89
C TYR A 69 -4.01 -11.32 11.01
N LEU A 70 -4.46 -10.07 11.07
CA LEU A 70 -5.36 -9.59 12.14
C LEU A 70 -6.79 -9.38 11.65
N ALA A 71 -6.97 -8.99 10.39
CA ALA A 71 -8.27 -8.68 9.81
C ALA A 71 -8.25 -8.81 8.29
N GLU A 72 -9.44 -9.09 7.75
CA GLU A 72 -9.73 -9.15 6.32
C GLU A 72 -9.70 -7.75 5.69
N VAL A 73 -9.24 -7.67 4.44
CA VAL A 73 -9.27 -6.46 3.61
C VAL A 73 -9.98 -6.80 2.32
N PHE A 74 -11.05 -6.07 2.03
CA PHE A 74 -11.83 -6.24 0.82
C PHE A 74 -11.47 -5.16 -0.21
N PRO A 75 -11.62 -5.42 -1.51
CA PRO A 75 -11.46 -4.40 -2.55
C PRO A 75 -12.29 -3.13 -2.30
N ALA A 76 -13.48 -3.27 -1.70
CA ALA A 76 -14.38 -2.17 -1.39
C ALA A 76 -13.94 -1.30 -0.19
N ASP A 77 -13.00 -1.79 0.64
CA ASP A 77 -12.52 -1.04 1.81
C ASP A 77 -11.53 0.07 1.44
N LEU A 78 -11.00 0.02 0.22
CA LEU A 78 -10.11 1.06 -0.29
C LEU A 78 -10.89 2.24 -0.82
N ARG A 79 -11.07 3.21 0.08
CA ARG A 79 -11.40 4.57 -0.33
C ARG A 79 -10.20 5.16 -1.05
N THR A 80 -10.27 5.23 -2.38
CA THR A 80 -9.44 6.16 -3.14
C THR A 80 -9.68 7.54 -2.54
N ALA A 81 -8.63 8.22 -2.07
CA ALA A 81 -8.67 9.66 -1.86
C ALA A 81 -8.70 10.34 -3.25
N GLY A 82 -9.80 10.17 -3.97
CA GLY A 82 -10.11 10.98 -5.14
C GLY A 82 -10.79 12.28 -4.69
N PRO A 83 -10.68 13.38 -5.46
CA PRO A 83 -11.56 14.52 -5.24
C PRO A 83 -13.02 14.05 -5.24
N ALA A 84 -13.84 14.62 -4.36
CA ALA A 84 -15.27 14.36 -4.36
C ALA A 84 -15.81 14.52 -5.80
N PRO A 85 -16.73 13.65 -6.26
CA PRO A 85 -17.34 13.85 -7.57
C PRO A 85 -18.01 15.23 -7.57
N GLU A 86 -17.47 16.16 -8.34
CA GLU A 86 -18.14 17.43 -8.61
C GLU A 86 -19.41 17.12 -9.40
N GLY A 87 -20.56 17.41 -8.79
CA GLY A 87 -21.85 17.38 -9.46
C GLY A 87 -22.68 16.12 -9.22
N SER A 88 -23.13 15.92 -7.98
CA SER A 88 -24.46 15.35 -7.77
C SER A 88 -25.45 16.50 -7.55
N GLY A 89 -25.92 17.11 -8.64
CA GLY A 89 -27.10 17.95 -8.58
C GLY A 89 -28.28 17.07 -8.15
N GLU A 90 -28.99 17.45 -7.10
CA GLU A 90 -30.19 16.74 -6.68
C GLU A 90 -31.23 16.76 -7.81
N PRO A 91 -31.90 15.63 -8.11
CA PRO A 91 -33.06 15.66 -8.98
C PRO A 91 -34.22 16.30 -8.22
N SER A 92 -34.53 17.55 -8.59
CA SER A 92 -35.79 18.21 -8.26
C SER A 92 -36.94 17.33 -8.75
N HIS A 93 -37.62 16.66 -7.81
CA HIS A 93 -38.91 16.04 -8.07
C HIS A 93 -39.99 17.10 -7.88
N GLY A 94 -40.58 17.52 -9.00
CA GLY A 94 -41.88 18.19 -9.03
C GLY A 94 -43.03 17.18 -9.08
#